data_AF-R0KV58-F1
#
_entry.id   AF-R0KV58-F1
#
_cell.length_a   1.000
_cell.length_b   1.000
_cell.length_c   1.000
_cell.angle_alpha   90.00
_cell.angle_beta   90.00
_cell.angle_gamma   90.00
#
_symmetry.space_group_name_H-M   'P 1'
#
loop_
_entity.id
_entity.type
_entity.pdbx_description
1 polymer ?
#
loop_
_entity_poly.entity_id
_entity_poly.type
_entity_poly.pdbx_seq_one_letter_code
_entity_poly.pdbx_strand_id
1 'polypeptide(L)'
;PRSVPHTKSLEGRIKEELVAQGLLESEDRPAEDSEDEVLAELRKRQAELKALSAHNRAKKHELLRLAKEELHRQELRQRVRMADNEVMDAFRKIMAARQKKRTPTKKEKDQAWKTLKERESILKLLDG
;
A
#
# COMPACT_ATOMS: atom_id res chain seq x y z
N PRO A 1 51.49 -64.16 2.08
CA PRO A 1 50.74 -63.21 1.22
C PRO A 1 51.65 -62.06 0.75
N ARG A 2 52.02 -62.05 -0.53
CA ARG A 2 52.94 -61.07 -1.13
C ARG A 2 52.24 -59.71 -1.28
N SER A 3 52.54 -58.74 -0.41
CA SER A 3 52.29 -57.34 -0.75
C SER A 3 53.42 -56.89 -1.66
N VAL A 4 53.11 -56.74 -2.96
CA VAL A 4 54.09 -56.30 -3.96
C VAL A 4 54.15 -54.78 -3.90
N PRO A 5 55.32 -54.15 -3.63
CA PRO A 5 55.45 -52.69 -3.49
C PRO A 5 54.95 -51.89 -4.72
N HIS A 6 54.80 -52.55 -5.86
CA HIS A 6 54.29 -51.99 -7.10
C HIS A 6 52.79 -51.62 -7.07
N THR A 7 51.99 -52.24 -6.21
CA THR A 7 50.53 -51.97 -6.18
C THR A 7 50.21 -50.60 -5.60
N LYS A 8 50.94 -50.15 -4.57
CA LYS A 8 50.77 -48.79 -4.02
C LYS A 8 51.16 -47.70 -5.02
N SER A 9 52.18 -47.96 -5.85
CA SER A 9 52.57 -47.05 -6.93
C SER A 9 51.55 -47.03 -8.07
N LEU A 10 50.92 -48.17 -8.37
CA LEU A 10 49.84 -48.26 -9.36
C LEU A 10 48.58 -47.52 -8.87
N GLU A 11 48.17 -47.75 -7.63
CA GLU A 11 47.02 -47.06 -7.01
C GLU A 11 47.20 -45.54 -7.00
N GLY A 12 48.42 -45.06 -6.67
CA GLY A 12 48.74 -43.63 -6.74
C GLY A 12 48.59 -43.06 -8.15
N ARG A 13 49.13 -43.74 -9.17
CA ARG A 13 49.02 -43.31 -10.57
C ARG A 13 47.59 -43.33 -11.10
N ILE A 14 46.81 -44.34 -10.73
CA ILE A 14 45.38 -44.42 -11.07
C ILE A 14 44.64 -43.24 -10.42
N LYS A 15 44.92 -42.94 -9.15
CA LYS A 15 44.32 -41.78 -8.47
C LYS A 15 44.67 -40.47 -9.18
N GLU A 16 45.94 -40.26 -9.54
CA GLU A 16 46.39 -39.09 -10.30
C GLU A 16 45.71 -38.97 -11.66
N GLU A 17 45.59 -40.08 -12.40
CA GLU A 17 44.97 -40.10 -13.73
C GLU A 17 43.46 -39.84 -13.65
N LEU A 18 42.77 -40.40 -12.66
CA LEU A 18 41.36 -40.12 -12.39
C LEU A 18 41.13 -38.65 -12.00
N VAL A 19 42.04 -38.04 -11.24
CA VAL A 19 42.00 -36.60 -10.96
C VAL A 19 42.23 -35.77 -12.23
N ALA A 20 43.21 -36.15 -13.07
CA ALA A 20 43.53 -35.47 -14.32
C ALA A 20 42.37 -35.52 -15.34
N GLN A 21 41.60 -36.61 -15.35
CA GLN A 21 40.41 -36.77 -16.18
C GLN A 21 39.14 -36.12 -15.57
N GLY A 22 39.25 -35.53 -14.37
CA GLY A 22 38.12 -34.91 -13.67
C GLY A 22 37.11 -35.91 -13.10
N LEU A 23 37.49 -37.19 -12.97
CA LEU A 23 36.67 -38.26 -12.41
C LEU A 23 36.80 -38.36 -10.88
N LEU A 24 37.91 -37.85 -10.32
CA LEU A 24 38.10 -37.68 -8.89
C LEU A 24 38.49 -36.23 -8.57
N GLU A 25 38.06 -35.73 -7.43
CA GLU A 25 38.52 -34.45 -6.91
C GLU A 25 39.91 -34.62 -6.26
N SER A 26 40.80 -33.66 -6.49
CA SER A 26 42.09 -33.61 -5.79
C SER A 26 41.86 -33.34 -4.30
N GLU A 27 42.47 -34.10 -3.40
CA GLU A 27 42.33 -33.85 -1.95
C GLU A 27 42.94 -32.51 -1.49
N ASP A 28 43.77 -31.90 -2.33
CA ASP A 28 44.31 -30.56 -2.13
C ASP A 28 43.44 -29.44 -2.74
N ARG A 29 42.22 -29.74 -3.23
CA ARG A 29 41.31 -28.65 -3.59
C ARG A 29 40.92 -27.94 -2.30
N PRO A 30 41.25 -26.64 -2.13
CA PRO A 30 40.59 -25.88 -1.08
C PRO A 30 39.09 -26.00 -1.34
N ALA A 31 38.31 -26.23 -0.28
CA ALA A 31 36.85 -26.08 -0.37
C ALA A 31 36.60 -24.77 -1.13
N GLU A 32 35.76 -24.79 -2.15
CA GLU A 32 35.36 -23.59 -2.88
C GLU A 32 34.63 -22.66 -1.88
N ASP A 33 35.40 -21.95 -1.05
CA ASP A 33 35.01 -20.81 -0.22
C ASP A 33 34.86 -19.56 -1.12
N SER A 34 34.43 -19.75 -2.36
CA SER A 34 33.78 -18.70 -3.11
C SER A 34 32.34 -18.68 -2.61
N GLU A 35 31.96 -17.61 -1.91
CA GLU A 35 30.56 -17.29 -1.71
C GLU A 35 29.81 -17.55 -3.02
N ASP A 36 28.90 -18.53 -3.03
CA ASP A 36 28.09 -18.87 -4.20
C ASP A 36 27.43 -17.58 -4.71
N GLU A 37 27.99 -17.00 -5.77
CA GLU A 37 27.62 -15.68 -6.29
C GLU A 37 26.14 -15.66 -6.67
N VAL A 38 25.64 -16.79 -7.17
CA VAL A 38 24.23 -17.00 -7.49
C VAL A 38 23.39 -16.95 -6.22
N LEU A 39 23.81 -17.64 -5.16
CA LEU A 39 23.12 -17.60 -3.86
C LEU A 39 23.15 -16.21 -3.23
N ALA A 40 24.27 -15.49 -3.31
CA ALA A 40 24.42 -14.13 -2.80
C ALA A 40 23.47 -13.15 -3.52
N GLU A 41 23.45 -13.18 -4.86
CA GLU A 41 22.55 -12.36 -5.65
C GLU A 41 21.08 -12.75 -5.42
N LEU A 42 20.75 -14.05 -5.30
CA LEU A 42 19.40 -14.50 -4.94
C LEU A 42 18.96 -13.93 -3.57
N ARG A 43 19.83 -13.98 -2.56
CA ARG A 43 19.54 -13.41 -1.23
C ARG A 43 19.32 -11.90 -1.30
N LYS A 44 20.14 -11.18 -2.07
CA LYS A 44 19.98 -9.74 -2.31
C LYS A 44 18.63 -9.43 -2.96
N ARG A 45 18.26 -10.14 -4.03
CA ARG A 45 16.96 -9.98 -4.69
C ARG A 45 15.78 -10.32 -3.78
N GLN A 46 15.91 -11.35 -2.94
CA GLN A 46 14.90 -11.65 -1.94
C GLN A 46 14.74 -10.51 -0.91
N ALA A 47 15.83 -9.89 -0.48
CA ALA A 47 15.78 -8.75 0.43
C ALA A 47 15.10 -7.54 -0.22
N GLU A 48 15.45 -7.21 -1.47
CA GLU A 48 14.82 -6.15 -2.27
C GLU A 48 13.31 -6.41 -2.42
N LEU A 49 12.91 -7.63 -2.78
CA LEU A 49 11.49 -8.00 -2.93
C LEU A 49 10.71 -7.89 -1.63
N LYS A 50 11.31 -8.30 -0.50
CA LYS A 50 10.69 -8.17 0.83
C LYS A 50 10.49 -6.69 1.20
N ALA A 51 11.50 -5.85 0.98
CA ALA A 51 11.43 -4.42 1.23
C ALA A 51 10.34 -3.75 0.36
N LEU A 52 10.31 -4.08 -0.94
CA LEU A 52 9.31 -3.56 -1.86
C LEU A 52 7.89 -3.99 -1.47
N SER A 53 7.71 -5.24 -1.09
CA SER A 53 6.42 -5.78 -0.64
C SER A 53 5.93 -5.09 0.63
N ALA A 54 6.82 -4.84 1.60
CA ALA A 54 6.49 -4.11 2.82
C ALA A 54 6.09 -2.66 2.51
N HIS A 55 6.83 -1.97 1.64
CA HIS A 55 6.52 -0.62 1.19
C HIS A 55 5.15 -0.56 0.50
N ASN A 56 4.89 -1.46 -0.45
CA ASN A 56 3.63 -1.52 -1.18
C ASN A 56 2.45 -1.78 -0.25
N ARG A 57 2.61 -2.67 0.74
CA ARG A 57 1.58 -2.94 1.75
C ARG A 57 1.28 -1.69 2.58
N ALA A 58 2.30 -1.01 3.09
CA ALA A 58 2.14 0.23 3.84
C ALA A 58 1.45 1.30 3.00
N LYS A 59 1.88 1.49 1.75
CA LYS A 59 1.29 2.48 0.85
C LYS A 59 -0.16 2.17 0.51
N LYS A 60 -0.51 0.89 0.31
CA LYS A 60 -1.89 0.45 0.08
C LYS A 60 -2.79 0.77 1.28
N HIS A 61 -2.33 0.50 2.50
CA HIS A 61 -3.09 0.83 3.71
C HIS A 61 -3.30 2.34 3.85
N GLU A 62 -2.27 3.14 3.56
CA GLU A 62 -2.36 4.59 3.60
C GLU A 62 -3.32 5.14 2.54
N LEU A 63 -3.23 4.66 1.29
CA LEU A 63 -4.15 5.04 0.22
C LEU A 63 -5.60 4.68 0.55
N LEU A 64 -5.83 3.51 1.17
CA LEU A 64 -7.17 3.11 1.61
C LEU A 64 -7.71 4.05 2.69
N ARG A 65 -6.87 4.46 3.65
CA ARG A 65 -7.25 5.42 4.69
C ARG A 65 -7.64 6.76 4.08
N LEU A 66 -6.78 7.31 3.21
CA LEU A 66 -7.02 8.56 2.51
C LEU A 66 -8.28 8.52 1.64
N ALA A 67 -8.52 7.41 0.95
CA ALA A 67 -9.72 7.22 0.13
C ALA A 67 -11.01 7.22 0.97
N LYS A 68 -10.99 6.59 2.16
CA LYS A 68 -12.14 6.60 3.08
C LYS A 68 -12.41 7.99 3.63
N GLU A 69 -11.38 8.72 4.02
CA GLU A 69 -11.49 10.10 4.47
C GLU A 69 -12.04 11.01 3.37
N GLU A 70 -11.54 10.84 2.14
CA GLU A 70 -12.02 11.62 1.01
C GLU A 70 -13.47 11.30 0.63
N LEU A 71 -13.88 10.03 0.71
CA LEU A 71 -15.28 9.63 0.50
C LEU A 71 -16.18 10.33 1.52
N HIS A 72 -15.79 10.32 2.80
CA HIS A 72 -16.53 11.02 3.85
C HIS A 72 -16.63 12.53 3.59
N ARG A 73 -15.53 13.17 3.19
CA ARG A 73 -15.54 14.59 2.79
C ARG A 73 -16.44 14.86 1.58
N GLN A 74 -16.48 13.95 0.60
CA GLN A 74 -17.38 14.07 -0.56
C GLN A 74 -18.85 13.99 -0.16
N GLU A 75 -19.21 13.06 0.73
CA GLU A 75 -20.56 12.94 1.28
C GLU A 75 -20.98 14.22 2.02
N LEU A 76 -20.10 14.77 2.86
CA LEU A 76 -20.35 16.04 3.53
C LEU A 76 -20.54 17.19 2.53
N ARG A 77 -19.68 17.30 1.51
CA ARG A 77 -19.85 18.31 0.45
C ARG A 77 -21.16 18.14 -0.33
N GLN A 78 -21.62 16.91 -0.55
CA GLN A 78 -22.94 16.67 -1.14
C GLN A 78 -24.06 17.14 -0.22
N ARG A 79 -23.97 16.86 1.08
CA ARG A 79 -24.95 17.35 2.07
C ARG A 79 -24.97 18.88 2.17
N VAL A 80 -23.81 19.54 2.12
CA VAL A 80 -23.73 21.02 2.05
C VAL A 80 -24.48 21.54 0.84
N ARG A 81 -24.25 20.97 -0.36
CA ARG A 81 -24.97 21.38 -1.58
C ARG A 81 -26.48 21.23 -1.45
N MET A 82 -26.95 20.15 -0.82
CA MET A 82 -28.38 19.95 -0.57
C MET A 82 -28.93 21.01 0.40
N ALA A 83 -28.23 21.26 1.51
CA ALA A 83 -28.63 22.28 2.49
C ALA A 83 -28.62 23.70 1.88
N ASP A 84 -27.65 24.02 1.02
CA ASP A 84 -27.59 25.28 0.26
C ASP A 84 -28.84 25.46 -0.61
N ASN A 85 -29.26 24.40 -1.32
CA ASN A 85 -30.47 24.43 -2.13
C ASN A 85 -31.72 24.67 -1.27
N GLU A 86 -31.82 24.03 -0.11
CA GLU A 86 -32.94 24.23 0.82
C GLU A 86 -32.98 25.64 1.41
N VAL A 87 -31.82 26.23 1.71
CA VAL A 87 -31.71 27.63 2.13
C VAL A 87 -32.20 28.56 1.03
N MET A 88 -31.80 28.31 -0.23
CA MET A 88 -32.27 29.09 -1.38
C MET A 88 -33.77 28.94 -1.60
N ASP A 89 -34.35 27.76 -1.39
CA ASP A 89 -35.80 27.55 -1.46
C ASP A 89 -36.57 28.28 -0.36
N ALA A 90 -36.07 28.23 0.88
CA ALA A 90 -36.66 28.98 1.99
C ALA A 90 -36.59 30.49 1.73
N PHE A 91 -35.46 30.98 1.21
CA PHE A 91 -35.29 32.38 0.79
C PHE A 91 -36.30 32.76 -0.30
N ARG A 92 -36.42 31.96 -1.37
CA ARG A 92 -37.41 32.18 -2.45
C ARG A 92 -38.83 32.28 -1.91
N LYS A 93 -39.23 31.40 -0.99
CA LYS A 93 -40.56 31.44 -0.34
C LYS A 93 -40.79 32.74 0.44
N ILE A 94 -39.81 33.17 1.24
CA ILE A 94 -39.86 34.44 1.98
C ILE A 94 -39.99 35.62 1.02
N MET A 95 -39.21 35.64 -0.07
CA MET A 95 -39.25 36.71 -1.06
C MET A 95 -40.59 36.74 -1.81
N ALA A 96 -41.16 35.58 -2.14
CA ALA A 96 -42.49 35.49 -2.75
C ALA A 96 -43.59 36.02 -1.82
N ALA A 97 -43.51 35.77 -0.51
CA ALA A 97 -44.43 36.36 0.46
C ALA A 97 -44.32 37.89 0.49
N ARG A 98 -43.09 38.41 0.52
CA ARG A 98 -42.81 39.86 0.50
C ARG A 98 -43.29 40.53 -0.79
N GLN A 99 -43.10 39.89 -1.95
CA GLN A 99 -43.63 40.39 -3.23
C GLN A 99 -45.15 40.53 -3.22
N LYS A 100 -45.85 39.60 -2.56
CA LYS A 100 -47.31 39.66 -2.35
C LYS A 100 -47.71 40.66 -1.25
N LYS A 101 -46.80 41.53 -0.80
CA LYS A 101 -46.98 42.48 0.32
C LYS A 101 -47.45 41.82 1.62
N ARG A 102 -47.15 40.53 1.79
CA ARG A 102 -47.52 39.73 2.96
C ARG A 102 -46.28 39.51 3.84
N THR A 103 -46.46 39.64 5.15
CA THR A 103 -45.42 39.25 6.11
C THR A 103 -45.22 37.72 6.08
N PRO A 104 -43.96 37.21 5.99
CA PRO A 104 -43.68 35.79 6.12
C PRO A 104 -44.26 35.23 7.43
N THR A 105 -44.91 34.08 7.34
CA THR A 105 -45.48 33.37 8.49
C THR A 105 -44.39 32.92 9.45
N LYS A 106 -44.78 32.65 10.71
CA LYS A 106 -43.90 32.01 11.69
C LYS A 106 -43.32 30.69 11.13
N LYS A 107 -44.16 29.86 10.51
CA LYS A 107 -43.74 28.59 9.90
C LYS A 107 -42.66 28.78 8.81
N GLU A 108 -42.79 29.79 7.95
CA GLU A 108 -41.77 30.10 6.93
C GLU A 108 -40.45 30.57 7.54
N LYS A 109 -40.52 31.41 8.59
CA LYS A 109 -39.33 31.88 9.32
C LYS A 109 -38.64 30.73 10.06
N ASP A 110 -39.40 29.89 10.75
CA ASP A 110 -38.88 28.74 11.50
C ASP A 110 -38.22 27.74 10.55
N GLN A 111 -38.81 27.50 9.37
CA GLN A 111 -38.20 26.64 8.35
C GLN A 111 -36.88 27.23 7.82
N ALA A 112 -36.84 28.53 7.50
CA ALA A 112 -35.60 29.17 7.05
C ALA A 112 -34.51 29.16 8.12
N TRP A 113 -34.89 29.35 9.39
CA TRP A 113 -33.97 29.26 10.52
C TRP A 113 -33.42 27.83 10.71
N LYS A 114 -34.29 26.83 10.55
CA LYS A 114 -33.91 25.42 10.62
C LYS A 114 -32.89 25.06 9.53
N THR A 115 -33.14 25.43 8.27
CA THR A 115 -32.24 25.10 7.16
C THR A 115 -30.89 25.81 7.28
N LEU A 116 -30.86 27.05 7.80
CA LEU A 116 -29.61 27.75 8.11
C LEU A 116 -28.78 27.04 9.19
N LYS A 117 -29.43 26.61 10.28
CA LYS A 117 -28.74 25.86 11.35
C LYS A 117 -28.21 24.50 10.87
N GLU A 118 -28.96 23.82 10.03
CA GLU A 118 -28.54 22.55 9.43
C GLU A 118 -27.35 22.73 8.50
N ARG A 119 -27.38 23.76 7.65
CA ARG A 119 -26.23 24.13 6.82
C ARG A 119 -24.99 24.41 7.67
N GLU A 120 -25.13 25.21 8.73
CA GLU A 120 -24.02 25.56 9.62
C GLU A 120 -23.43 24.33 10.32
N SER A 121 -24.27 23.39 10.77
CA SER A 121 -23.79 22.18 11.42
C SER A 121 -23.00 21.28 10.48
N ILE A 122 -23.42 21.15 9.22
CA ILE A 122 -22.70 20.36 8.21
C ILE A 122 -21.37 21.03 7.85
N LEU A 123 -21.33 22.36 7.74
CA LEU A 123 -20.07 23.08 7.48
C LEU A 123 -19.05 22.89 8.60
N LYS A 124 -19.49 22.94 9.87
CA LYS A 124 -18.61 22.65 11.02
C LYS A 124 -18.01 21.24 10.97
N LEU A 125 -18.75 20.26 10.46
CA LEU A 125 -18.24 18.90 10.27
C LEU A 125 -17.28 18.78 9.08
N LEU A 126 -17.36 19.69 8.10
CA LEU A 126 -16.50 19.69 6.94
C LEU A 126 -15.18 20.44 7.18
N ASP A 127 -15.22 21.49 8.01
CA ASP A 127 -14.08 22.33 8.36
C ASP A 127 -13.21 21.76 9.51
N GLY A 128 -13.74 20.79 10.27
CA GLY A 128 -13.04 20.07 11.33
C GLY A 128 -12.28 18.86 10.83
#